data_AF-A0A9E5NHI2-F1
#
_entry.id   AF-A0A9E5NHI2-F1
#
_cell.length_a   1.000
_cell.length_b   1.000
_cell.length_c   1.000
_cell.angle_alpha   90.00
_cell.angle_beta   90.00
_cell.angle_gamma   90.00
#
_symmetry.space_group_name_H-M   'P 1'
#
loop_
_entity.id
_entity.type
_entity.pdbx_description
1 polymer ?
#
loop_
_entity_poly.entity_id
_entity_poly.type
_entity_poly.pdbx_seq_one_letter_code
_entity_poly.pdbx_strand_id
1 'polypeptide(L)'
;IVETVVVEKEVEKVVKETVEVEVVKEVIETVEVEVEKEVEVVVTPTPEPEPEAVFIEGFPTTDENEAATALAAFEAADTGEPDPAWEGKSFTIAVFSAGQRGAISGPLYFWRPKFEELTGATYDIVEIPFAELREKIFTDLLTGTGEYDVLINCSNYYGDYILNDWVVPIDQYFDDPRMPEWDRDSVAPAVANLMQWGGTWYGANNDHDAQVLYYRKDIVEDPDWQAAFEEEMGYPMPVAMDTWEDV
;
A
#
# COMPACT_ATOMS: atom_id res chain seq x y z
N ILE A 1 -7.61 -10.02 -42.20
CA ILE A 1 -6.30 -10.71 -42.16
C ILE A 1 -6.08 -10.99 -40.69
N VAL A 2 -6.25 -12.25 -40.27
CA VAL A 2 -6.02 -12.66 -38.89
C VAL A 2 -4.52 -12.90 -38.78
N GLU A 3 -3.84 -12.06 -38.02
CA GLU A 3 -2.40 -12.15 -37.82
C GLU A 3 -2.14 -13.10 -36.66
N THR A 4 -1.60 -14.28 -36.97
CA THR A 4 -1.20 -15.29 -36.00
C THR A 4 0.10 -14.84 -35.36
N VAL A 5 0.05 -14.40 -34.10
CA VAL A 5 1.26 -14.12 -33.32
C VAL A 5 1.83 -15.46 -32.84
N VAL A 6 3.01 -15.81 -33.34
CA VAL A 6 3.79 -16.96 -32.87
C VAL A 6 4.53 -16.52 -31.61
N VAL A 7 4.22 -17.14 -30.48
CA VAL A 7 4.98 -16.97 -29.23
C VAL A 7 6.13 -17.98 -29.26
N GLU A 8 7.36 -17.50 -29.37
CA GLU A 8 8.55 -18.34 -29.19
C GLU A 8 8.77 -18.60 -27.69
N LYS A 9 8.76 -19.88 -27.28
CA LYS A 9 9.12 -20.33 -25.92
C LYS A 9 10.64 -20.46 -25.83
N GLU A 10 11.31 -19.58 -25.08
CA GLU A 10 12.69 -19.81 -24.61
C GLU A 10 12.65 -20.32 -23.15
N VAL A 11 13.31 -21.45 -22.89
CA VAL A 11 13.42 -22.06 -21.54
C VAL A 11 14.83 -21.79 -21.02
N GLU A 12 14.98 -20.92 -20.02
CA GLU A 12 16.31 -20.44 -19.62
C GLU A 12 16.95 -21.14 -18.40
N LYS A 13 16.27 -22.05 -17.68
CA LYS A 13 16.96 -22.80 -16.60
C LYS A 13 16.21 -24.03 -16.08
N VAL A 14 16.92 -25.16 -15.97
CA VAL A 14 16.53 -26.35 -15.20
C VAL A 14 17.15 -26.25 -13.80
N VAL A 15 16.33 -26.23 -12.74
CA VAL A 15 16.79 -26.25 -11.34
C VAL A 15 16.59 -27.65 -10.79
N LYS A 16 17.66 -28.29 -10.30
CA LYS A 16 17.61 -29.61 -9.65
C LYS A 16 17.54 -29.43 -8.13
N GLU A 17 16.57 -30.07 -7.49
CA GLU A 17 16.40 -30.06 -6.04
C GLU A 17 16.37 -31.51 -5.52
N THR A 18 17.10 -31.78 -4.44
CA THR A 18 17.20 -33.11 -3.83
C THR A 18 16.38 -33.12 -2.54
N VAL A 19 15.38 -33.99 -2.43
CA VAL A 19 14.55 -34.14 -1.23
C VAL A 19 14.86 -35.46 -0.54
N GLU A 20 15.29 -35.41 0.73
CA GLU A 20 15.47 -36.60 1.57
C GLU A 20 14.18 -36.87 2.37
N VAL A 21 13.62 -38.07 2.25
CA VAL A 21 12.43 -38.49 3.00
C VAL A 21 12.80 -39.62 3.96
N GLU A 22 12.55 -39.45 5.25
CA GLU A 22 12.85 -40.46 6.27
C GLU A 22 11.64 -41.36 6.52
N VAL A 23 11.77 -42.68 6.30
CA VAL A 23 10.77 -43.69 6.67
C VAL A 23 11.42 -44.81 7.49
N VAL A 24 10.86 -45.08 8.67
CA VAL A 24 11.39 -46.03 9.66
C VAL A 24 11.10 -47.49 9.28
N LYS A 25 12.07 -48.15 8.64
CA LYS A 25 12.62 -49.51 8.90
C LYS A 25 13.33 -50.04 7.64
N GLU A 26 14.64 -50.21 7.76
CA GLU A 26 15.55 -50.94 6.86
C GLU A 26 15.34 -50.74 5.35
N VAL A 27 15.85 -49.60 4.84
CA VAL A 27 16.60 -49.38 3.57
C VAL A 27 16.49 -47.87 3.25
N ILE A 28 17.62 -47.15 3.25
CA ILE A 28 17.66 -45.75 2.79
C ILE A 28 17.87 -45.80 1.27
N GLU A 29 16.88 -45.32 0.51
CA GLU A 29 17.01 -45.17 -0.94
C GLU A 29 16.85 -43.68 -1.30
N THR A 30 17.94 -43.08 -1.80
CA THR A 30 17.96 -41.70 -2.27
C THR A 30 17.36 -41.68 -3.68
N VAL A 31 16.23 -40.99 -3.87
CA VAL A 31 15.60 -40.84 -5.18
C VAL A 31 15.84 -39.41 -5.67
N GLU A 32 16.58 -39.27 -6.77
CA GLU A 32 16.66 -37.99 -7.50
C GLU A 32 15.36 -37.78 -8.29
N VAL A 33 14.62 -36.72 -7.97
CA VAL A 33 13.42 -36.33 -8.72
C VAL A 33 13.76 -35.08 -9.53
N GLU A 34 13.74 -35.20 -10.87
CA GLU A 34 13.80 -34.03 -11.75
C GLU A 34 12.41 -33.40 -11.83
N VAL A 35 12.25 -32.21 -11.23
CA VAL A 35 11.03 -31.39 -11.34
C VAL A 35 11.26 -30.37 -12.45
N GLU A 36 10.61 -30.56 -13.60
CA GLU A 36 10.54 -29.53 -14.64
C GLU A 36 9.51 -28.47 -14.23
N LYS A 37 9.98 -27.29 -13.80
CA LYS A 37 9.13 -26.13 -13.54
C LYS A 37 9.14 -25.24 -14.79
N GLU A 38 8.05 -25.25 -15.57
CA GLU A 38 7.85 -24.25 -16.61
C GLU A 38 7.60 -22.88 -15.93
N VAL A 39 8.57 -21.96 -16.02
CA VAL A 39 8.39 -20.57 -15.62
C VAL A 39 7.94 -19.80 -16.87
N GLU A 40 6.67 -19.45 -16.92
CA GLU A 40 6.15 -18.58 -17.97
C GLU A 40 6.64 -17.15 -17.69
N VAL A 41 7.66 -16.71 -18.43
CA VAL A 41 8.10 -15.31 -18.40
C VAL A 41 7.12 -14.51 -19.23
N VAL A 42 6.12 -13.93 -18.57
CA VAL A 42 5.26 -12.92 -19.21
C VAL A 42 6.11 -11.68 -19.45
N VAL A 43 6.61 -11.53 -20.68
CA VAL A 43 7.22 -10.28 -21.12
C VAL A 43 6.11 -9.24 -21.20
N THR A 44 5.93 -8.46 -20.14
CA THR A 44 5.06 -7.29 -20.16
C THR A 44 5.61 -6.32 -21.21
N PRO A 45 4.80 -5.88 -22.19
CA PRO A 45 5.24 -4.88 -23.16
C PRO A 45 5.75 -3.64 -22.41
N THR A 46 6.81 -3.02 -22.92
CA THR A 46 7.28 -1.72 -22.44
C THR A 46 6.07 -0.78 -22.35
N PRO A 47 5.76 -0.22 -21.17
CA PRO A 47 4.62 0.68 -21.04
C PRO A 47 4.76 1.79 -22.08
N GLU A 48 3.66 2.10 -22.78
CA GLU A 48 3.59 3.31 -23.59
C GLU A 48 4.03 4.49 -22.72
N PRO A 49 4.77 5.48 -23.27
CA PRO A 49 5.11 6.66 -22.50
C PRO A 49 3.81 7.26 -21.95
N GLU A 50 3.74 7.39 -20.62
CA GLU A 50 2.56 7.97 -20.00
C GLU A 50 2.33 9.35 -20.63
N PRO A 51 1.07 9.67 -21.00
CA PRO A 51 0.76 10.98 -21.54
C PRO A 51 1.26 12.04 -20.56
N GLU A 52 1.92 13.08 -21.08
CA GLU A 52 2.41 14.19 -20.25
C GLU A 52 1.29 14.68 -19.32
N ALA A 53 1.59 14.78 -18.03
CA ALA A 53 0.63 15.19 -17.03
C ALA A 53 0.05 16.57 -17.40
N VAL A 54 -1.27 16.65 -17.50
CA VAL A 54 -2.00 17.91 -17.69
C VAL A 54 -2.16 18.58 -16.33
N PHE A 55 -1.88 19.88 -16.26
CA PHE A 55 -1.99 20.66 -15.03
C PHE A 55 -3.09 21.71 -15.11
N ILE A 56 -3.86 21.83 -14.04
CA ILE A 56 -4.82 22.92 -13.79
C ILE A 56 -4.50 23.49 -12.41
N GLU A 57 -4.30 24.80 -12.30
CA GLU A 57 -3.94 25.50 -11.05
C GLU A 57 -2.71 24.91 -10.30
N GLY A 58 -1.78 24.29 -11.03
CA GLY A 58 -0.59 23.66 -10.46
C GLY A 58 -0.80 22.23 -9.94
N PHE A 59 -1.97 21.63 -10.16
CA PHE A 59 -2.26 20.23 -9.81
C PHE A 59 -2.34 19.34 -11.05
N PRO A 60 -1.85 18.09 -11.01
CA PRO A 60 -1.85 17.15 -12.14
C PRO A 60 -3.24 16.54 -12.34
N THR A 61 -4.21 17.34 -12.78
CA THR A 61 -5.59 16.91 -13.04
C THR A 61 -6.16 17.56 -14.29
N THR A 62 -7.16 16.91 -14.87
CA THR A 62 -8.00 17.43 -15.96
C THR A 62 -9.37 17.90 -15.47
N ASP A 63 -9.70 17.72 -14.19
CA ASP A 63 -10.96 18.14 -13.58
C ASP A 63 -10.81 19.53 -12.92
N GLU A 64 -11.49 20.52 -13.49
CA GLU A 64 -11.47 21.91 -12.99
C GLU A 64 -12.01 22.02 -11.55
N ASN A 65 -12.97 21.19 -11.14
CA ASN A 65 -13.51 21.21 -9.79
C ASN A 65 -12.52 20.61 -8.79
N GLU A 66 -11.82 19.53 -9.17
CA GLU A 66 -10.77 18.93 -8.34
C GLU A 66 -9.64 19.95 -8.12
N ALA A 67 -9.17 20.62 -9.17
CA ALA A 67 -8.14 21.65 -9.06
C ALA A 67 -8.60 22.84 -8.20
N ALA A 68 -9.82 23.35 -8.42
CA ALA A 68 -10.33 24.49 -7.67
C ALA A 68 -10.52 24.19 -6.17
N THR A 69 -11.01 22.99 -5.84
CA THR A 69 -11.18 22.57 -4.44
C THR A 69 -9.85 22.28 -3.76
N ALA A 70 -8.89 21.70 -4.48
CA ALA A 70 -7.53 21.49 -3.99
C ALA A 70 -6.80 22.82 -3.72
N LEU A 71 -6.89 23.79 -4.64
CA LEU A 71 -6.29 25.11 -4.45
C LEU A 71 -6.90 25.82 -3.23
N ALA A 72 -8.23 25.81 -3.10
CA ALA A 72 -8.89 26.43 -1.95
C ALA A 72 -8.48 25.76 -0.63
N ALA A 73 -8.30 24.44 -0.61
CA ALA A 73 -7.81 23.72 0.56
C ALA A 73 -6.36 24.08 0.89
N PHE A 74 -5.51 24.19 -0.13
CA PHE A 74 -4.11 24.62 0.03
C PHE A 74 -4.00 26.03 0.60
N GLU A 75 -4.75 26.98 0.04
CA GLU A 75 -4.74 28.39 0.50
C GLU A 75 -5.28 28.57 1.91
N ALA A 76 -6.16 27.67 2.36
CA ALA A 76 -6.72 27.68 3.71
C ALA A 76 -5.89 26.92 4.75
N ALA A 77 -4.97 26.05 4.31
CA ALA A 77 -4.16 25.23 5.19
C ALA A 77 -3.10 26.07 5.92
N ASP A 78 -2.78 25.69 7.15
CA ASP A 78 -1.55 26.13 7.78
C ASP A 78 -0.37 25.46 7.08
N THR A 79 0.57 26.25 6.58
CA THR A 79 1.77 25.76 5.90
C THR A 79 2.96 25.65 6.84
N GLY A 80 2.83 26.12 8.09
CA GLY A 80 3.96 26.36 8.99
C GLY A 80 4.95 27.35 8.39
N GLU A 81 6.18 27.30 8.88
CA GLU A 81 7.35 28.07 8.41
C GLU A 81 8.44 27.12 7.88
N PRO A 82 8.30 26.55 6.66
CA PRO A 82 9.23 25.53 6.15
C PRO A 82 10.69 25.93 6.28
N ASP A 83 11.52 25.00 6.74
CA ASP A 83 12.95 25.26 6.96
C ASP A 83 13.66 25.51 5.60
N PRO A 84 14.24 26.69 5.37
CA PRO A 84 14.90 27.01 4.10
C PRO A 84 16.12 26.11 3.82
N ALA A 85 16.63 25.36 4.81
CA ALA A 85 17.69 24.39 4.59
C ALA A 85 17.28 23.19 3.69
N TRP A 86 15.98 22.98 3.47
CA TRP A 86 15.44 21.95 2.58
C TRP A 86 15.47 22.33 1.11
N GLU A 87 15.70 23.61 0.76
CA GLU A 87 15.77 24.02 -0.64
C GLU A 87 16.87 23.24 -1.39
N GLY A 88 16.48 22.60 -2.49
CA GLY A 88 17.35 21.77 -3.32
C GLY A 88 17.75 20.42 -2.70
N LYS A 89 17.12 20.01 -1.59
CA LYS A 89 17.24 18.65 -1.04
C LYS A 89 16.24 17.72 -1.71
N SER A 90 16.58 16.43 -1.73
CA SER A 90 15.68 15.37 -2.16
C SER A 90 15.68 14.24 -1.14
N PHE A 91 14.55 13.55 -1.03
CA PHE A 91 14.36 12.37 -0.19
C PHE A 91 13.47 11.35 -0.90
N THR A 92 13.42 10.12 -0.37
CA THR A 92 12.65 9.03 -0.98
C THR A 92 11.48 8.61 -0.09
N ILE A 93 10.31 8.44 -0.70
CA ILE A 93 9.11 7.93 -0.04
C ILE A 93 8.79 6.53 -0.56
N ALA A 94 8.82 5.53 0.32
CA ALA A 94 8.30 4.19 0.01
C ALA A 94 6.81 4.12 0.34
N VAL A 95 6.00 3.67 -0.62
CA VAL A 95 4.54 3.62 -0.50
C VAL A 95 3.98 2.40 -1.22
N PHE A 96 2.81 1.93 -0.79
CA PHE A 96 2.06 0.93 -1.53
C PHE A 96 1.76 1.38 -2.98
N SER A 97 2.01 0.49 -3.93
CA SER A 97 1.76 0.70 -5.35
C SER A 97 0.27 0.72 -5.69
N ALA A 98 -0.28 1.92 -5.86
CA ALA A 98 -1.67 2.16 -6.29
C ALA A 98 -1.78 3.08 -7.52
N GLY A 99 -0.65 3.55 -8.06
CA GLY A 99 -0.55 4.46 -9.20
C GLY A 99 -0.79 5.94 -8.85
N GLN A 100 -0.56 6.82 -9.83
CA GLN A 100 -0.66 8.28 -9.67
C GLN A 100 -2.05 8.81 -9.25
N ARG A 101 -3.09 8.00 -9.45
CA ARG A 101 -4.47 8.29 -9.03
C ARG A 101 -4.97 7.29 -7.97
N GLY A 102 -4.07 6.50 -7.40
CA GLY A 102 -4.35 5.51 -6.38
C GLY A 102 -4.72 6.15 -5.04
N ALA A 103 -5.47 5.42 -4.21
CA ALA A 103 -5.95 5.94 -2.93
C ALA A 103 -4.82 6.30 -1.96
N ILE A 104 -3.70 5.58 -2.00
CA ILE A 104 -2.57 5.76 -1.06
C ILE A 104 -1.41 6.54 -1.70
N SER A 105 -0.90 6.08 -2.86
CA SER A 105 0.23 6.75 -3.53
C SER A 105 -0.17 7.99 -4.32
N GLY A 106 -1.41 8.07 -4.81
CA GLY A 106 -1.89 9.18 -5.66
C GLY A 106 -1.75 10.57 -5.02
N PRO A 107 -2.11 10.78 -3.74
CA PRO A 107 -1.87 12.05 -3.06
C PRO A 107 -0.43 12.55 -3.12
N LEU A 108 0.57 11.65 -3.08
CA LEU A 108 1.99 12.03 -3.20
C LEU A 108 2.33 12.59 -4.58
N TYR A 109 1.65 12.17 -5.64
CA TYR A 109 1.82 12.77 -6.98
C TYR A 109 1.04 14.08 -7.08
N PHE A 110 -0.20 14.07 -6.60
CA PHE A 110 -1.13 15.20 -6.72
C PHE A 110 -0.62 16.45 -6.00
N TRP A 111 -0.12 16.30 -4.77
CA TRP A 111 0.32 17.41 -3.93
C TRP A 111 1.80 17.79 -4.10
N ARG A 112 2.58 17.01 -4.85
CA ARG A 112 4.02 17.26 -5.07
C ARG A 112 4.34 18.69 -5.48
N PRO A 113 3.66 19.29 -6.48
CA PRO A 113 4.02 20.64 -6.94
C PRO A 113 3.89 21.67 -5.82
N LYS A 114 2.90 21.50 -4.93
CA LYS A 114 2.66 22.40 -3.79
C LYS A 114 3.65 22.19 -2.66
N PHE A 115 4.04 20.94 -2.40
CA PHE A 115 5.13 20.66 -1.48
C PHE A 115 6.46 21.28 -1.96
N GLU A 116 6.79 21.10 -3.24
CA GLU A 116 8.00 21.66 -3.86
C GLU A 116 7.98 23.19 -3.85
N GLU A 117 6.82 23.80 -4.15
CA GLU A 117 6.61 25.26 -4.09
C GLU A 117 6.86 25.82 -2.67
N LEU A 118 6.38 25.14 -1.63
CA LEU A 118 6.50 25.59 -0.25
C LEU A 118 7.90 25.40 0.34
N THR A 119 8.54 24.28 0.04
CA THR A 119 9.75 23.83 0.75
C THR A 119 11.02 23.99 -0.07
N GLY A 120 10.90 24.03 -1.40
CA GLY A 120 12.03 23.92 -2.33
C GLY A 120 12.70 22.53 -2.34
N ALA A 121 12.23 21.57 -1.54
CA ALA A 121 12.67 20.18 -1.59
C ALA A 121 11.85 19.38 -2.60
N THR A 122 12.48 18.35 -3.16
CA THR A 122 11.84 17.36 -4.03
C THR A 122 11.77 16.01 -3.33
N TYR A 123 11.02 15.07 -3.91
CA TYR A 123 11.09 13.68 -3.49
C TYR A 123 10.80 12.70 -4.63
N ASP A 124 11.39 11.51 -4.48
CA ASP A 124 11.10 10.36 -5.32
C ASP A 124 10.07 9.46 -4.65
N ILE A 125 9.12 8.96 -5.44
CA ILE A 125 8.09 8.02 -4.97
C ILE A 125 8.48 6.62 -5.43
N VAL A 126 8.69 5.72 -4.48
CA VAL A 126 8.93 4.30 -4.72
C VAL A 126 7.66 3.55 -4.41
N GLU A 127 6.91 3.24 -5.47
CA GLU A 127 5.72 2.40 -5.39
C GLU A 127 6.11 0.91 -5.28
N ILE A 128 5.64 0.25 -4.23
CA ILE A 128 5.96 -1.16 -3.94
C ILE A 128 4.67 -1.99 -3.92
N PRO A 129 4.58 -3.11 -4.67
CA PRO A 129 3.44 -4.00 -4.61
C PRO A 129 3.14 -4.46 -3.19
N PHE A 130 1.86 -4.51 -2.80
CA PHE A 130 1.47 -4.80 -1.41
C PHE A 130 2.10 -6.08 -0.83
N ALA A 131 2.15 -7.14 -1.65
CA ALA A 131 2.72 -8.43 -1.25
C ALA A 131 4.22 -8.36 -0.90
N GLU A 132 4.94 -7.38 -1.45
CA GLU A 132 6.38 -7.17 -1.27
C GLU A 132 6.69 -6.02 -0.30
N LEU A 133 5.71 -5.16 0.00
CA LEU A 133 5.88 -3.90 0.74
C LEU A 133 6.63 -4.11 2.05
N ARG A 134 6.16 -5.07 2.87
CA ARG A 134 6.79 -5.38 4.15
C ARG A 134 8.21 -5.91 3.96
N GLU A 135 8.42 -6.86 3.06
CA GLU A 135 9.72 -7.51 2.88
C GLU A 135 10.80 -6.51 2.41
N LYS A 136 10.46 -5.64 1.46
CA LYS A 136 11.39 -4.62 0.94
C LYS A 136 11.76 -3.58 1.99
N ILE A 137 10.77 -3.01 2.67
CA ILE A 137 11.03 -2.02 3.74
C ILE A 137 11.85 -2.65 4.87
N PHE A 138 11.50 -3.87 5.32
CA PHE A 138 12.26 -4.54 6.37
C PHE A 138 13.69 -4.84 5.95
N THR A 139 13.89 -5.23 4.68
CA THR A 139 15.23 -5.50 4.16
C THR A 139 16.07 -4.24 4.20
N ASP A 140 15.57 -3.12 3.69
CA ASP A 140 16.27 -1.82 3.70
C ASP A 140 16.68 -1.39 5.12
N LEU A 141 15.74 -1.43 6.06
CA LEU A 141 15.98 -1.07 7.46
C LEU A 141 16.96 -2.04 8.15
N LEU A 142 16.82 -3.34 7.91
CA LEU A 142 17.68 -4.36 8.52
C LEU A 142 19.12 -4.30 8.01
N THR A 143 19.32 -4.07 6.71
CA THR A 143 20.65 -3.94 6.12
C THR A 143 21.26 -2.56 6.35
N GLY A 144 20.44 -1.57 6.70
CA GLY A 144 20.85 -0.17 6.84
C GLY A 144 21.26 0.43 5.51
N THR A 145 20.63 0.02 4.40
CA THR A 145 20.95 0.55 3.07
C THR A 145 20.53 2.01 2.96
N GLY A 146 19.39 2.36 3.55
CA GLY A 146 18.86 3.73 3.57
C GLY A 146 18.31 4.15 2.21
N GLU A 147 17.61 3.23 1.53
CA GLU A 147 16.92 3.54 0.27
C GLU A 147 15.71 4.45 0.49
N TYR A 148 15.08 4.39 1.67
CA TYR A 148 13.84 5.10 1.98
C TYR A 148 13.99 6.02 3.18
N ASP A 149 13.60 7.29 3.05
CA ASP A 149 13.61 8.27 4.13
C ASP A 149 12.25 8.38 4.83
N VAL A 150 11.16 8.18 4.08
CA VAL A 150 9.78 8.23 4.57
C VAL A 150 9.05 6.95 4.16
N LEU A 151 8.30 6.39 5.10
CA LEU A 151 7.53 5.17 4.92
C LEU A 151 6.04 5.47 5.06
N ILE A 152 5.26 5.20 4.02
CA ILE A 152 3.80 5.10 4.10
C ILE A 152 3.44 3.62 4.10
N ASN A 153 3.17 3.09 5.29
CA ASN A 153 3.01 1.66 5.52
C ASN A 153 1.87 1.37 6.51
N CYS A 154 1.55 0.09 6.64
CA CYS A 154 0.53 -0.35 7.56
C CYS A 154 0.99 -0.21 9.03
N SER A 155 0.11 0.32 9.89
CA SER A 155 0.40 0.56 11.31
C SER A 155 0.80 -0.70 12.08
N ASN A 156 0.35 -1.88 11.65
CA ASN A 156 0.73 -3.15 12.25
C ASN A 156 2.22 -3.52 12.09
N TYR A 157 3.01 -2.77 11.31
CA TYR A 157 4.46 -2.98 11.21
C TYR A 157 5.26 -2.18 12.25
N TYR A 158 4.65 -1.17 12.90
CA TYR A 158 5.37 -0.22 13.77
C TYR A 158 6.10 -0.90 14.92
N GLY A 159 5.52 -1.96 15.49
CA GLY A 159 6.12 -2.67 16.61
C GLY A 159 7.51 -3.21 16.30
N ASP A 160 7.71 -3.74 15.08
CA ASP A 160 9.02 -4.24 14.64
C ASP A 160 10.02 -3.08 14.45
N TYR A 161 9.58 -1.96 13.86
CA TYR A 161 10.46 -0.81 13.60
C TYR A 161 10.94 -0.13 14.87
N ILE A 162 10.02 0.05 15.82
CA ILE A 162 10.29 0.70 17.10
C ILE A 162 11.21 -0.17 17.95
N LEU A 163 10.99 -1.49 17.98
CA LEU A 163 11.82 -2.43 18.74
C LEU A 163 13.28 -2.44 18.27
N ASN A 164 13.52 -2.16 16.98
CA ASN A 164 14.85 -2.18 16.37
C ASN A 164 15.46 -0.77 16.20
N ASP A 165 14.85 0.27 16.77
CA ASP A 165 15.30 1.66 16.66
C ASP A 165 15.44 2.16 15.19
N TRP A 166 14.58 1.66 14.29
CA TRP A 166 14.64 1.99 12.85
C TRP A 166 13.85 3.24 12.46
N VAL A 167 12.90 3.67 13.30
CA VAL A 167 12.08 4.87 13.10
C VAL A 167 12.28 5.85 14.23
N VAL A 168 12.16 7.14 13.92
CA VAL A 168 12.31 8.21 14.90
C VAL A 168 10.95 8.59 15.49
N PRO A 169 10.90 8.98 16.77
CA PRO A 169 9.70 9.59 17.33
C PRO A 169 9.42 10.94 16.65
N ILE A 170 8.15 11.32 16.56
CA ILE A 170 7.73 12.55 15.88
C ILE A 170 7.21 13.64 16.82
N ASP A 171 7.10 13.37 18.13
CA ASP A 171 6.57 14.32 19.12
C ASP A 171 7.29 15.68 19.10
N GLN A 172 8.60 15.65 18.80
CA GLN A 172 9.45 16.83 18.68
C GLN A 172 8.99 17.84 17.61
N TYR A 173 8.18 17.39 16.65
CA TYR A 173 7.70 18.21 15.54
C TYR A 173 6.34 18.87 15.83
N PHE A 174 5.67 18.51 16.93
CA PHE A 174 4.29 18.96 17.21
C PHE A 174 4.17 20.42 17.59
N ASP A 175 5.22 20.96 18.23
CA ASP A 175 5.28 22.37 18.63
C ASP A 175 6.31 23.14 17.78
N ASP A 176 6.81 22.52 16.70
CA ASP A 176 7.77 23.14 15.80
C ASP A 176 7.03 24.05 14.81
N PRO A 177 7.25 25.38 14.83
CA PRO A 177 6.56 26.30 13.92
C PRO A 177 6.92 26.03 12.45
N ARG A 178 7.97 25.26 12.17
CA ARG A 178 8.34 24.85 10.81
C ARG A 178 7.39 23.82 10.21
N MET A 179 6.58 23.17 11.04
CA MET A 179 5.62 22.17 10.64
C MET A 179 4.21 22.77 10.61
N PRO A 180 3.34 22.33 9.69
CA PRO A 180 1.91 22.62 9.77
C PRO A 180 1.31 22.22 11.13
N GLU A 181 0.37 23.02 11.63
CA GLU A 181 -0.44 22.65 12.79
C GLU A 181 -1.21 21.36 12.51
N TRP A 182 -1.01 20.37 13.40
CA TRP A 182 -1.73 19.11 13.36
C TRP A 182 -2.66 18.97 14.55
N ASP A 183 -3.97 19.04 14.28
CA ASP A 183 -5.01 18.71 15.26
C ASP A 183 -5.04 17.19 15.51
N ARG A 184 -4.32 16.75 16.53
CA ARG A 184 -4.29 15.34 16.95
C ARG A 184 -5.60 14.86 17.56
N ASP A 185 -6.42 15.77 18.10
CA ASP A 185 -7.72 15.44 18.70
C ASP A 185 -8.78 15.17 17.61
N SER A 186 -8.51 15.54 16.35
CA SER A 186 -9.33 15.16 15.19
C SER A 186 -9.28 13.65 14.89
N VAL A 187 -8.29 12.93 15.42
CA VAL A 187 -8.09 11.49 15.18
C VAL A 187 -8.80 10.67 16.26
N ALA A 188 -9.58 9.67 15.84
CA ALA A 188 -10.27 8.79 16.78
C ALA A 188 -9.28 8.12 17.75
N PRO A 189 -9.55 8.03 19.06
CA PRO A 189 -8.57 7.52 20.04
C PRO A 189 -8.01 6.13 19.74
N ALA A 190 -8.85 5.23 19.20
CA ALA A 190 -8.43 3.87 18.83
C ALA A 190 -7.37 3.89 17.72
N VAL A 191 -7.50 4.81 16.77
CA VAL A 191 -6.57 5.03 15.67
C VAL A 191 -5.30 5.73 16.17
N ALA A 192 -5.45 6.78 16.98
CA ALA A 192 -4.32 7.50 17.56
C ALA A 192 -3.37 6.56 18.33
N ASN A 193 -3.92 5.55 19.01
CA ASN A 193 -3.15 4.53 19.71
C ASN A 193 -2.30 3.65 18.77
N LEU A 194 -2.70 3.44 17.50
CA LEU A 194 -1.92 2.64 16.54
C LEU A 194 -0.63 3.34 16.09
N MET A 195 -0.57 4.66 16.23
CA MET A 195 0.60 5.48 15.89
C MET A 195 1.51 5.76 17.08
N GLN A 196 1.16 5.24 18.26
CA GLN A 196 1.86 5.49 19.52
C GLN A 196 2.42 4.21 20.14
N TRP A 197 3.57 4.34 20.81
CA TRP A 197 4.13 3.29 21.64
C TRP A 197 4.67 3.87 22.95
N GLY A 198 4.20 3.35 24.08
CA GLY A 198 4.60 3.85 25.40
C GLY A 198 4.24 5.32 25.66
N GLY A 199 3.26 5.87 24.93
CA GLY A 199 2.86 7.29 25.00
C GLY A 199 3.66 8.23 24.09
N THR A 200 4.57 7.69 23.27
CA THR A 200 5.36 8.43 22.28
C THR A 200 4.79 8.19 20.89
N TRP A 201 4.74 9.23 20.05
CA TRP A 201 4.26 9.15 18.67
C TRP A 201 5.38 8.79 17.69
N TYR A 202 5.08 7.90 16.74
CA TYR A 202 6.02 7.47 15.70
C TYR A 202 5.50 7.68 14.27
N GLY A 203 4.26 8.13 14.12
CA GLY A 203 3.62 8.29 12.83
C GLY A 203 2.54 9.34 12.82
N ALA A 204 2.30 9.90 11.64
CA ALA A 204 1.23 10.86 11.39
C ALA A 204 0.02 10.18 10.74
N ASN A 205 -1.14 10.79 10.91
CA ASN A 205 -2.40 10.29 10.41
C ASN A 205 -2.48 10.38 8.88
N ASN A 206 -2.62 9.23 8.19
CA ASN A 206 -2.85 9.18 6.75
C ASN A 206 -4.30 8.71 6.44
N ASP A 207 -4.57 7.43 6.70
CA ASP A 207 -5.84 6.76 6.43
C ASP A 207 -6.11 5.65 7.46
N HIS A 208 -7.37 5.21 7.55
CA HIS A 208 -7.81 4.18 8.52
C HIS A 208 -8.74 3.17 7.89
N ASP A 209 -8.52 1.91 8.22
CA ASP A 209 -9.37 0.81 7.81
C ASP A 209 -10.29 0.34 8.93
N ALA A 210 -11.53 0.04 8.56
CA ALA A 210 -12.44 -0.75 9.37
C ALA A 210 -12.87 -1.96 8.57
N GLN A 211 -13.06 -3.09 9.25
CA GLN A 211 -13.65 -4.27 8.62
C GLN A 211 -15.14 -4.01 8.41
N VAL A 212 -15.57 -4.03 7.15
CA VAL A 212 -16.97 -3.82 6.76
C VAL A 212 -17.38 -4.96 5.85
N LEU A 213 -18.50 -5.62 6.19
CA LEU A 213 -19.10 -6.63 5.34
C LEU A 213 -20.04 -5.96 4.34
N TYR A 214 -19.75 -6.13 3.05
CA TYR A 214 -20.64 -5.75 1.96
C TYR A 214 -21.37 -6.98 1.45
N TYR A 215 -22.70 -6.92 1.41
CA TYR A 215 -23.53 -8.01 0.88
C TYR A 215 -24.68 -7.48 0.04
N ARG A 216 -25.18 -8.31 -0.88
CA ARG A 216 -26.29 -7.98 -1.77
C ARG A 216 -27.62 -8.16 -1.06
N LYS A 217 -28.03 -7.11 -0.36
CA LYS A 217 -29.30 -7.06 0.38
C LYS A 217 -30.50 -7.52 -0.45
N ASP A 218 -30.56 -7.09 -1.70
CA ASP A 218 -31.63 -7.44 -2.63
C ASP A 218 -31.66 -8.92 -3.03
N ILE A 219 -30.52 -9.63 -2.97
CA ILE A 219 -30.49 -11.09 -3.17
C ILE A 219 -30.93 -11.79 -1.88
N VAL A 220 -30.38 -11.40 -0.73
CA VAL A 220 -30.68 -12.08 0.54
C VAL A 220 -32.11 -11.84 1.03
N GLU A 221 -32.75 -10.76 0.60
CA GLU A 221 -34.16 -10.47 0.90
C GLU A 221 -35.13 -10.96 -0.18
N ASP A 222 -34.64 -11.54 -1.29
CA ASP A 222 -35.50 -12.05 -2.35
C ASP A 222 -36.18 -13.37 -1.93
N PRO A 223 -37.52 -13.45 -1.96
CA PRO A 223 -38.25 -14.66 -1.59
C PRO A 223 -37.89 -15.91 -2.41
N ASP A 224 -37.55 -15.75 -3.69
CA ASP A 224 -37.20 -16.87 -4.57
C ASP A 224 -35.83 -17.45 -4.17
N TRP A 225 -34.87 -16.58 -3.83
CA TRP A 225 -33.56 -17.01 -3.33
C TRP A 225 -33.64 -17.60 -1.92
N GLN A 226 -34.48 -17.05 -1.04
CA GLN A 226 -34.73 -17.63 0.29
C GLN A 226 -35.33 -19.03 0.20
N ALA A 227 -36.31 -19.23 -0.68
CA ALA A 227 -36.95 -20.53 -0.87
C ALA A 227 -35.96 -21.57 -1.44
N ALA A 228 -35.18 -21.19 -2.46
CA ALA A 228 -34.19 -22.08 -3.06
C ALA A 228 -33.09 -22.47 -2.04
N PHE A 229 -32.63 -21.51 -1.24
CA PHE A 229 -31.65 -21.77 -0.18
C PHE A 229 -32.21 -22.74 0.87
N GLU A 230 -33.44 -22.53 1.35
CA GLU A 230 -34.03 -23.40 2.37
C GLU A 230 -34.28 -24.82 1.85
N GLU A 231 -34.66 -24.96 0.57
CA GLU A 231 -34.79 -26.26 -0.09
C GLU A 231 -33.45 -27.01 -0.15
N GLU A 232 -32.36 -26.32 -0.48
CA GLU A 232 -31.02 -26.92 -0.62
C GLU A 232 -30.36 -27.20 0.74
N MET A 233 -30.40 -26.23 1.64
CA MET A 233 -29.62 -26.24 2.88
C MET A 233 -30.38 -26.81 4.08
N GLY A 234 -31.71 -26.89 4.00
CA GLY A 234 -32.56 -27.42 5.05
C GLY A 234 -32.76 -26.48 6.25
N TYR A 235 -32.42 -25.20 6.10
CA TYR A 235 -32.69 -24.13 7.06
C TYR A 235 -32.87 -22.77 6.34
N PRO A 236 -33.55 -21.78 6.94
CA PRO A 236 -33.79 -20.49 6.30
C PRO A 236 -32.49 -19.71 6.03
N MET A 237 -32.44 -18.98 4.91
CA MET A 237 -31.28 -18.13 4.59
C MET A 237 -31.09 -17.02 5.64
N PRO A 238 -29.87 -16.80 6.14
CA PRO A 238 -29.56 -15.68 7.02
C PRO A 238 -29.76 -14.34 6.30
N VAL A 239 -30.62 -13.48 6.84
CA VAL A 239 -30.86 -12.11 6.31
C VAL A 239 -30.11 -11.06 7.14
N ALA A 240 -29.99 -11.32 8.45
CA ALA A 240 -29.03 -10.65 9.30
C ALA A 240 -27.80 -11.55 9.40
N MET A 241 -26.63 -10.99 9.09
CA MET A 241 -25.33 -11.66 9.20
C MET A 241 -24.68 -11.21 10.50
N ASP A 242 -25.02 -11.87 11.60
CA ASP A 242 -24.57 -11.52 12.94
C ASP A 242 -23.34 -12.35 13.36
N THR A 243 -23.16 -13.54 12.77
CA THR A 243 -22.00 -14.42 12.99
C THR A 243 -21.29 -14.79 11.70
N TRP A 244 -20.09 -15.38 11.81
CA TRP A 244 -19.36 -15.89 10.64
C TRP A 244 -20.06 -17.06 9.96
N GLU A 245 -20.85 -17.84 10.70
CA GLU A 245 -21.66 -18.92 10.14
C GLU A 245 -22.83 -18.41 9.28
N ASP A 246 -23.19 -17.13 9.39
CA ASP A 246 -24.25 -16.52 8.58
C ASP A 246 -23.76 -16.05 7.18
N VAL A 247 -22.44 -16.00 6.95
CA VAL A 247 -21.77 -15.49 5.73
C VAL A 247 -21.24 -16.64 4.87
#